data_AF-A0AAC8QA33-F1
#
_entry.id   AF-A0AAC8QA33-F1
#
_cell.length_a   1.000
_cell.length_b   1.000
_cell.length_c   1.000
_cell.angle_alpha   90.00
_cell.angle_beta   90.00
_cell.angle_gamma   90.00
#
_symmetry.space_group_name_H-M   'P 1'
#
loop_
_entity.id
_entity.type
_entity.pdbx_description
1 polymer ?
#
loop_
_entity_poly.entity_id
_entity_poly.type
_entity_poly.pdbx_seq_one_letter_code
_entity_poly.pdbx_strand_id
1 'polypeptide(L)'
;MAKRRLGELLRDDGLVDELQLRAALGFHNKWGVPLGQVVVDMGFCTAQQVLETLARQLLLPTVDLDAEVLDPRLADVLPARVAEECRVVPLRLEGPRDSVLVVATTAPADPPALDEVAHVSGKVRVVTLLATDAAISRAIDRLYHPHLLDARRPVEPIPLPEADEHLPLVTNRAECLMMGLVQDAATASTTVRSGSGLPVLVPLTEELPAHARLTERELPRVVAAKPAVEREPEVWVYGWGVQATEGLLKLLEDAGLRARVARTQDVRAASPHTVVLAPVQSVESVTRRGLQARLLLAGRAREEAQAWALGARGFLSGPLRADLLSQAVREQVLARPVEWRKAG
;
A
#
# COMPACT_ATOMS: atom_id res chain seq x y z
N MET A 1 26.24 -8.72 34.22
CA MET A 1 25.50 -9.85 33.62
C MET A 1 25.19 -9.50 32.18
N ALA A 2 25.41 -10.41 31.22
CA ALA A 2 25.14 -10.13 29.82
C ALA A 2 23.63 -9.89 29.62
N LYS A 3 23.26 -8.78 28.98
CA LYS A 3 21.88 -8.47 28.61
C LYS A 3 21.37 -9.60 27.71
N ARG A 4 20.41 -10.40 28.19
CA ARG A 4 19.80 -11.50 27.39
C ARG A 4 19.27 -10.93 26.08
N ARG A 5 19.53 -11.61 24.96
CA ARG A 5 19.15 -11.10 23.64
C ARG A 5 17.65 -11.31 23.42
N LEU A 6 17.01 -10.40 22.67
CA LEU A 6 15.58 -10.51 22.37
C LEU A 6 15.21 -11.87 21.77
N GLY A 7 16.02 -12.36 20.81
CA GLY A 7 15.79 -13.65 20.17
C GLY A 7 15.84 -14.84 21.13
N GLU A 8 16.74 -14.81 22.13
CA GLU A 8 16.80 -15.83 23.17
C GLU A 8 15.56 -15.78 24.06
N LEU A 9 15.14 -14.57 24.44
CA LEU A 9 13.94 -14.38 25.25
C LEU A 9 12.67 -14.87 24.52
N LEU A 10 12.49 -14.51 23.26
CA LEU A 10 11.35 -14.98 22.45
C LEU A 10 11.34 -16.52 22.34
N ARG A 11 12.51 -17.15 22.21
CA ARG A 11 12.61 -18.61 22.17
C ARG A 11 12.32 -19.25 23.53
N ASP A 12 12.88 -18.69 24.60
CA ASP A 12 12.71 -19.19 25.95
C ASP A 12 11.26 -19.03 26.44
N ASP A 13 10.54 -18.01 25.94
CA ASP A 13 9.10 -17.80 26.13
C ASP A 13 8.24 -18.74 25.25
N GLY A 14 8.86 -19.56 24.39
CA GLY A 14 8.16 -20.48 23.47
C GLY A 14 7.43 -19.80 22.32
N LEU A 15 7.72 -18.51 22.06
CA LEU A 15 7.07 -17.72 21.01
C LEU A 15 7.67 -17.99 19.62
N VAL A 16 8.94 -18.40 19.57
CA VAL A 16 9.63 -18.82 18.34
C VAL A 16 10.44 -20.08 18.57
N ASP A 17 10.52 -20.94 17.57
CA ASP A 17 11.43 -22.08 17.58
C ASP A 17 12.86 -21.69 17.08
N GLU A 18 13.82 -22.60 17.24
CA GLU A 18 15.21 -22.38 16.85
C GLU A 18 15.38 -22.17 15.32
N LEU A 19 14.53 -22.77 14.49
CA LEU A 19 14.58 -22.63 13.04
C LEU A 19 14.01 -21.27 12.59
N GLN A 20 12.86 -20.89 13.14
CA GLN A 20 12.19 -19.59 12.96
C GLN A 20 13.10 -18.45 13.40
N LEU A 21 13.74 -18.59 14.57
CA LEU A 21 14.70 -17.61 15.06
C LEU A 21 15.90 -17.46 14.11
N ARG A 22 16.45 -18.56 13.59
CA ARG A 22 17.53 -18.51 12.59
C ARG A 22 17.09 -17.84 11.30
N ALA A 23 15.88 -18.11 10.81
CA ALA A 23 15.33 -17.47 9.63
C ALA A 23 15.18 -15.95 9.83
N ALA A 24 14.62 -15.55 10.98
CA ALA A 24 14.45 -14.14 11.34
C ALA A 24 15.81 -13.42 11.49
N LEU A 25 16.79 -14.05 12.13
CA LEU A 25 18.15 -13.51 12.24
C LEU A 25 18.84 -13.39 10.88
N GLY A 26 18.63 -14.36 9.98
CA GLY A 26 19.14 -14.29 8.61
C GLY A 26 18.60 -13.08 7.85
N PHE A 27 17.32 -12.77 8.04
CA PHE A 27 16.70 -11.59 7.42
C PHE A 27 17.16 -10.29 8.07
N HIS A 28 17.22 -10.23 9.41
CA HIS A 28 17.77 -9.10 10.16
C HIS A 28 19.18 -8.74 9.69
N ASN A 29 20.09 -9.73 9.61
CA ASN A 29 21.48 -9.52 9.22
C ASN A 29 21.62 -9.10 7.76
N LYS A 30 20.74 -9.58 6.88
CA LYS A 30 20.78 -9.26 5.45
C LYS A 30 20.27 -7.85 5.15
N TRP A 31 19.24 -7.40 5.86
CA TRP A 31 18.51 -6.17 5.53
C TRP A 31 18.66 -5.05 6.57
N GLY A 32 19.26 -5.32 7.72
CA GLY A 32 19.42 -4.36 8.81
C GLY A 32 18.11 -4.00 9.54
N VAL A 33 17.01 -4.68 9.23
CA VAL A 33 15.67 -4.43 9.83
C VAL A 33 15.63 -4.99 11.25
N PRO A 34 15.08 -4.29 12.26
CA PRO A 34 15.03 -4.76 13.64
C PRO A 34 14.42 -6.17 13.78
N LEU A 35 15.07 -7.03 14.57
CA LEU A 35 14.63 -8.43 14.72
C LEU A 35 13.16 -8.55 15.13
N GLY A 36 12.70 -7.73 16.08
CA GLY A 36 11.30 -7.76 16.53
C GLY A 36 10.30 -7.52 15.40
N GLN A 37 10.59 -6.59 14.48
CA GLN A 37 9.75 -6.33 13.32
C GLN A 37 9.76 -7.51 12.35
N VAL A 38 10.92 -8.10 12.09
CA VAL A 38 11.05 -9.29 11.23
C VAL A 38 10.20 -10.46 11.75
N VAL A 39 10.20 -10.70 13.06
CA VAL A 39 9.46 -11.82 13.66
C VAL A 39 7.94 -11.60 13.52
N VAL A 40 7.48 -10.35 13.54
CA VAL A 40 6.08 -9.96 13.30
C VAL A 40 5.72 -10.08 11.81
N ASP A 41 6.56 -9.55 10.93
CA ASP A 41 6.34 -9.57 9.47
C ASP A 41 6.32 -11.00 8.91
N MET A 42 7.12 -11.90 9.49
CA MET A 42 7.12 -13.32 9.16
C MET A 42 5.96 -14.10 9.79
N GLY A 43 5.14 -13.45 10.63
CA GLY A 43 3.98 -14.06 11.28
C GLY A 43 4.32 -15.05 12.40
N PHE A 44 5.55 -15.03 12.93
CA PHE A 44 5.96 -15.92 14.02
C PHE A 44 5.46 -15.42 15.38
N CYS A 45 5.42 -14.10 15.58
CA CYS A 45 4.91 -13.48 16.80
C CYS A 45 3.97 -12.31 16.46
N THR A 46 3.10 -11.96 17.40
CA THR A 46 2.33 -10.72 17.32
C THR A 46 3.15 -9.52 17.82
N ALA A 47 2.82 -8.32 17.37
CA ALA A 47 3.47 -7.09 17.83
C ALA A 47 3.37 -6.92 19.36
N GLN A 48 2.27 -7.36 19.96
CA GLN A 48 2.05 -7.30 21.40
C GLN A 48 2.97 -8.26 22.17
N GLN A 49 3.15 -9.50 21.70
CA GLN A 49 4.08 -10.45 22.32
C GLN A 49 5.52 -9.94 22.27
N VAL A 50 5.94 -9.36 21.15
CA VAL A 50 7.27 -8.76 21.01
C VAL A 50 7.43 -7.58 21.97
N LEU A 51 6.41 -6.73 22.11
CA LEU A 51 6.40 -5.59 23.04
C LEU A 51 6.56 -6.06 24.49
N GLU A 52 5.81 -7.08 24.91
CA GLU A 52 5.89 -7.63 26.27
C GLU A 52 7.27 -8.22 26.58
N THR A 53 7.86 -8.95 25.64
CA THR A 53 9.22 -9.49 25.81
C THR A 53 10.26 -8.36 25.88
N LEU A 54 10.12 -7.31 25.05
CA LEU A 54 10.99 -6.13 25.10
C LEU A 54 10.85 -5.36 26.41
N ALA A 55 9.64 -5.20 26.92
CA ALA A 55 9.36 -4.57 28.20
C ALA A 55 10.05 -5.31 29.35
N ARG A 56 9.98 -6.65 29.38
CA ARG A 56 10.72 -7.47 30.34
C ARG A 56 12.23 -7.31 30.19
N GLN A 57 12.75 -7.26 28.96
CA GLN A 57 14.18 -7.11 28.69
C GLN A 57 14.73 -5.74 29.15
N LEU A 58 13.93 -4.69 28.99
CA LEU A 58 14.31 -3.31 29.30
C LEU A 58 13.89 -2.87 30.70
N LEU A 59 13.11 -3.69 31.42
CA LEU A 59 12.50 -3.36 32.70
C LEU A 59 11.67 -2.06 32.64
N LEU A 60 10.95 -1.87 31.52
CA LEU A 60 10.07 -0.74 31.28
C LEU A 60 8.61 -1.19 31.30
N PRO A 61 7.67 -0.37 31.80
CA PRO A 61 6.25 -0.70 31.73
C PRO A 61 5.71 -0.54 30.31
N THR A 62 4.67 -1.29 29.97
CA THR A 62 3.90 -1.10 28.74
C THR A 62 2.66 -0.26 28.98
N VAL A 63 2.15 0.40 27.94
CA VAL A 63 0.91 1.17 27.97
C VAL A 63 0.06 0.87 26.74
N ASP A 64 -1.25 0.79 26.93
CA ASP A 64 -2.23 0.70 25.85
C ASP A 64 -2.74 2.10 25.49
N LEU A 65 -2.23 2.64 24.38
CA LEU A 65 -2.57 3.99 23.92
C LEU A 65 -3.97 4.09 23.33
N ASP A 66 -4.58 2.98 22.91
CA ASP A 66 -5.92 3.01 22.36
C ASP A 66 -6.97 3.21 23.48
N ALA A 67 -6.68 2.72 24.68
CA ALA A 67 -7.51 2.89 25.87
C ALA A 67 -7.26 4.20 26.64
N GLU A 68 -6.09 4.82 26.45
CA GLU A 68 -5.72 6.07 27.12
C GLU A 68 -6.47 7.29 26.57
N VAL A 69 -6.81 8.21 27.48
CA VAL A 69 -7.40 9.51 27.15
C VAL A 69 -6.30 10.56 27.16
N LEU A 70 -5.90 11.00 25.97
CA LEU A 70 -4.83 11.99 25.80
C LEU A 70 -5.35 13.40 26.05
N ASP A 71 -4.70 14.14 26.96
CA ASP A 71 -5.02 15.56 27.20
C ASP A 71 -4.51 16.41 26.02
N PRO A 72 -5.38 17.15 25.31
CA PRO A 72 -4.99 18.01 24.20
C PRO A 72 -3.92 19.05 24.57
N ARG A 73 -3.84 19.46 25.84
CA ARG A 73 -2.81 20.42 26.32
C ARG A 73 -1.38 19.90 26.18
N LEU A 74 -1.21 18.58 26.07
CA LEU A 74 0.10 17.97 25.86
C LEU A 74 0.67 18.26 24.46
N ALA A 75 -0.19 18.64 23.50
CA ALA A 75 0.25 19.09 22.18
C ALA A 75 1.02 20.42 22.23
N ASP A 76 0.76 21.25 23.25
CA ASP A 76 1.51 22.49 23.48
C ASP A 76 2.87 22.23 24.13
N VAL A 77 2.99 21.13 24.87
CA VAL A 77 4.23 20.73 25.58
C VAL A 77 5.22 20.09 24.62
N LEU A 78 4.74 19.25 23.70
CA LEU A 78 5.56 18.61 22.70
C LEU A 78 4.95 18.85 21.32
N PRO A 79 5.63 19.59 20.41
CA PRO A 79 5.12 19.81 19.06
C PRO A 79 5.01 18.53 18.23
N ALA A 80 4.02 18.47 17.34
CA ALA A 80 3.74 17.32 16.46
C ALA A 80 4.99 16.80 15.72
N ARG A 81 5.79 17.73 15.19
CA ARG A 81 7.02 17.40 14.46
C ARG A 81 7.99 16.55 15.29
N VAL A 82 8.18 16.91 16.56
CA VAL A 82 9.10 16.19 17.46
C VAL A 82 8.49 14.86 17.89
N ALA A 83 7.18 14.82 18.15
CA ALA A 83 6.47 13.57 18.43
C ALA A 83 6.60 12.56 17.26
N GLU A 84 6.46 13.03 16.01
CA GLU A 84 6.59 12.23 14.79
C GLU A 84 8.04 11.79 14.51
N GLU A 85 9.00 12.72 14.56
CA GLU A 85 10.42 12.44 14.29
C GLU A 85 11.03 11.52 15.35
N CYS A 86 10.73 11.75 16.64
CA CYS A 86 11.24 10.95 17.75
C CYS A 86 10.39 9.71 18.05
N ARG A 87 9.26 9.50 17.35
CA ARG A 87 8.30 8.40 17.60
C ARG A 87 7.89 8.30 19.06
N VAL A 88 7.44 9.43 19.63
CA VAL A 88 6.98 9.52 21.01
C VAL A 88 5.60 10.18 21.10
N VAL A 89 4.84 9.84 22.14
CA VAL A 89 3.56 10.46 22.46
C VAL A 89 3.57 10.93 23.91
N PRO A 90 3.33 12.22 24.20
CA PRO A 90 3.20 12.69 25.56
C PRO A 90 1.89 12.18 26.18
N LEU A 91 1.95 11.64 27.40
CA LEU A 91 0.79 11.05 28.07
C LEU A 91 0.28 11.89 29.23
N ARG A 92 1.21 12.42 30.04
CA ARG A 92 0.90 13.25 31.21
C ARG A 92 2.14 13.91 31.78
N LEU A 93 1.91 14.91 32.61
CA LEU A 93 2.92 15.57 33.42
C LEU A 93 2.79 15.09 34.87
N GLU A 94 3.93 14.84 35.51
CA GLU A 94 4.02 14.38 36.88
C GLU A 94 5.06 15.19 37.68
N GLY A 95 4.99 15.06 39.01
CA GLY A 95 5.96 15.65 39.93
C GLY A 95 5.71 17.13 40.26
N PRO A 96 6.59 17.74 41.06
CA PRO A 96 6.44 19.14 41.46
C PRO A 96 6.55 20.06 40.24
N ARG A 97 5.56 20.96 40.09
CA ARG A 97 5.51 21.94 38.99
C ARG A 97 5.59 21.31 37.59
N ASP A 98 5.01 20.13 37.41
CA ASP A 98 4.97 19.44 36.10
C ASP A 98 6.37 19.23 35.49
N SER A 99 7.34 18.86 36.33
CA SER A 99 8.75 18.74 35.96
C SER A 99 9.10 17.42 35.26
N VAL A 100 8.23 16.41 35.37
CA VAL A 100 8.41 15.09 34.74
C VAL A 100 7.41 14.93 33.62
N LEU A 101 7.87 14.60 32.42
CA LEU A 101 7.01 14.23 31.30
C LEU A 101 7.00 12.71 31.14
N VAL A 102 5.82 12.11 31.22
CA VAL A 102 5.62 10.70 30.89
C VAL A 102 5.28 10.60 29.42
N VAL A 103 6.07 9.85 28.66
CA VAL A 103 5.87 9.62 27.23
C VAL A 103 5.73 8.13 26.93
N ALA A 104 4.95 7.79 25.93
CA ALA A 104 5.02 6.50 25.27
C ALA A 104 6.00 6.54 24.10
N THR A 105 6.76 5.47 23.89
CA THR A 105 7.71 5.35 22.78
C THR A 105 7.81 3.90 22.30
N THR A 106 8.31 3.73 21.08
CA THR A 106 8.68 2.43 20.53
C THR A 106 10.01 1.94 21.09
N ALA A 107 10.16 0.63 21.29
CA ALA A 107 11.39 0.04 21.81
C ALA A 107 12.41 -0.34 20.72
N PRO A 108 13.73 -0.21 20.99
CA PRO A 108 14.32 0.52 22.10
C PRO A 108 14.24 2.03 21.87
N ALA A 109 13.95 2.79 22.93
CA ALA A 109 13.96 4.24 22.86
C ALA A 109 15.39 4.74 22.58
N ASP A 110 15.54 5.56 21.55
CA ASP A 110 16.83 6.12 21.18
C ASP A 110 17.21 7.24 22.17
N PRO A 111 18.34 7.13 22.92
CA PRO A 111 18.70 8.13 23.93
C PRO A 111 18.73 9.58 23.41
N PRO A 112 19.29 9.89 22.22
CA PRO A 112 19.23 11.23 21.63
C PRO A 112 17.80 11.72 21.37
N ALA A 113 16.89 10.82 20.98
CA ALA A 113 15.48 11.19 20.79
C ALA A 113 14.81 11.57 22.11
N LEU A 114 15.14 10.88 23.21
CA LEU A 114 14.64 11.24 24.54
C LEU A 114 15.23 12.56 25.05
N ASP A 115 16.51 12.81 24.76
CA ASP A 115 17.19 14.07 25.12
C ASP A 115 16.57 15.26 24.36
N GLU A 116 16.28 15.10 23.07
CA GLU A 116 15.58 16.11 22.24
C GLU A 116 14.17 16.38 22.79
N VAL A 117 13.43 15.32 23.13
CA VAL A 117 12.10 15.45 23.74
C VAL A 117 12.17 16.20 25.07
N ALA A 118 13.17 15.91 25.92
CA ALA A 118 13.37 16.63 27.17
C ALA A 118 13.71 18.12 26.93
N HIS A 119 14.57 18.39 25.95
CA HIS A 119 14.99 19.73 25.57
C HIS A 119 13.81 20.57 25.07
N VAL A 120 13.06 20.05 24.09
CA VAL A 120 11.93 20.76 23.46
C VAL A 120 10.78 20.95 24.44
N SER A 121 10.47 19.95 25.26
CA SER A 121 9.40 20.05 26.26
C SER A 121 9.76 20.95 27.45
N GLY A 122 11.04 21.32 27.59
CA GLY A 122 11.55 22.11 28.72
C GLY A 122 11.43 21.39 30.07
N LYS A 123 11.37 20.05 30.05
CA LYS A 123 11.13 19.23 31.24
C LYS A 123 12.43 18.68 31.79
N VAL A 124 12.51 18.59 33.12
CA VAL A 124 13.71 18.17 33.82
C VAL A 124 13.97 16.68 33.62
N ARG A 125 12.90 15.89 33.49
CA ARG A 125 12.99 14.44 33.33
C ARG A 125 11.91 13.91 32.40
N VAL A 126 12.29 12.98 31.55
CA VAL A 126 11.37 12.20 30.72
C VAL A 126 11.33 10.76 31.24
N VAL A 127 10.13 10.23 31.46
CA VAL A 127 9.88 8.84 31.84
C VAL A 127 9.18 8.15 30.67
N THR A 128 9.70 7.00 30.26
CA THR A 128 9.22 6.29 29.08
C THR A 128 8.38 5.07 29.45
N LEU A 129 7.27 4.91 28.72
CA LEU A 129 6.46 3.71 28.66
C LEU A 129 6.55 3.13 27.26
N LEU A 130 6.45 1.81 27.13
CA LEU A 130 6.54 1.14 25.84
C LEU A 130 5.16 0.92 25.22
N ALA A 131 5.04 1.23 23.94
CA ALA A 131 3.86 0.94 23.13
C ALA A 131 4.26 0.39 21.75
N THR A 132 3.30 -0.17 21.02
CA THR A 132 3.53 -0.60 19.63
C THR A 132 3.62 0.61 18.69
N ASP A 133 4.39 0.49 17.60
CA ASP A 133 4.54 1.58 16.60
C ASP A 133 3.20 2.00 15.98
N ALA A 134 2.32 1.03 15.74
CA ALA A 134 0.98 1.30 15.22
C ALA A 134 0.12 2.10 16.23
N ALA A 135 0.23 1.81 17.51
CA ALA A 135 -0.48 2.53 18.57
C ALA A 135 0.08 3.95 18.75
N ILE A 136 1.40 4.13 18.67
CA ILE A 136 2.06 5.44 18.67
C ILE A 136 1.55 6.29 17.50
N SER A 137 1.56 5.74 16.27
CA SER A 137 1.09 6.46 15.08
C SER A 137 -0.36 6.93 15.22
N ARG A 138 -1.27 6.05 15.67
CA ARG A 138 -2.67 6.41 15.90
C ARG A 138 -2.83 7.46 17.00
N ALA A 139 -2.03 7.38 18.06
CA ALA A 139 -2.10 8.32 19.17
C ALA A 139 -1.59 9.72 18.77
N ILE A 140 -0.56 9.81 17.92
CA ILE A 140 -0.13 11.07 17.30
C ILE A 140 -1.27 11.66 16.47
N ASP A 141 -1.90 10.86 15.60
CA ASP A 141 -3.04 11.32 14.79
C ASP A 141 -4.20 11.85 15.67
N ARG A 142 -4.51 11.15 16.77
CA ARG A 142 -5.54 11.58 17.75
C ARG A 142 -5.20 12.88 18.46
N LEU A 143 -3.94 13.09 18.81
CA LEU A 143 -3.52 14.25 19.59
C LEU A 143 -3.33 15.51 18.72
N TYR A 144 -2.70 15.38 17.55
CA TYR A 144 -2.30 16.52 16.72
C TYR A 144 -3.19 16.72 15.49
N HIS A 145 -3.82 15.66 14.99
CA HIS A 145 -4.60 15.69 13.75
C HIS A 145 -6.05 15.19 13.94
N PRO A 146 -6.82 15.68 14.93
CA PRO A 146 -8.15 15.14 15.24
C PRO A 146 -9.14 15.24 14.06
N HIS A 147 -8.96 16.23 13.19
CA HIS A 147 -9.77 16.43 11.98
C HIS A 147 -9.53 15.35 10.89
N LEU A 148 -8.39 14.66 10.91
CA LEU A 148 -8.14 13.51 10.03
C LEU A 148 -8.92 12.27 10.48
N LEU A 149 -9.37 12.23 11.74
CA LEU A 149 -10.19 11.14 12.26
C LEU A 149 -11.66 11.31 11.84
N ASP A 150 -12.16 12.55 11.77
CA ASP A 150 -13.50 12.88 11.25
C ASP A 150 -13.65 12.61 9.74
N ALA A 151 -12.53 12.53 9.01
CA ALA A 151 -12.53 12.14 7.59
C ALA A 151 -12.89 10.65 7.39
N ARG A 152 -12.94 9.84 8.45
CA ARG A 152 -13.60 8.52 8.44
C ARG A 152 -15.07 8.67 8.80
N ARG A 153 -15.84 9.46 8.04
CA ARG A 153 -17.28 9.22 7.98
C ARG A 153 -17.47 7.76 7.55
N PRO A 154 -18.37 6.99 8.19
CA PRO A 154 -18.87 5.77 7.55
C PRO A 154 -19.38 6.24 6.19
N VAL A 155 -18.75 5.77 5.11
CA VAL A 155 -19.32 5.95 3.78
C VAL A 155 -20.59 5.12 3.83
N GLU A 156 -21.73 5.76 4.13
CA GLU A 156 -23.01 5.16 3.82
C GLU A 156 -22.92 4.77 2.34
N PRO A 157 -23.04 3.48 2.01
CA PRO A 157 -22.92 3.06 0.63
C PRO A 157 -23.97 3.83 -0.15
N ILE A 158 -23.50 4.70 -1.06
CA ILE A 158 -24.37 5.44 -1.96
C ILE A 158 -25.10 4.37 -2.79
N PRO A 159 -26.43 4.25 -2.69
CA PRO A 159 -27.16 3.35 -3.57
C PRO A 159 -27.02 3.92 -4.99
N LEU A 160 -26.22 3.24 -5.81
CA LEU A 160 -26.18 3.54 -7.23
C LEU A 160 -27.57 3.19 -7.79
N PRO A 161 -28.23 4.09 -8.55
CA PRO A 161 -29.40 3.67 -9.31
C PRO A 161 -28.98 2.52 -10.21
N GLU A 162 -29.81 1.47 -10.28
CA GLU A 162 -29.59 0.39 -11.24
C GLU A 162 -29.45 1.01 -12.64
N ALA A 163 -28.44 0.57 -13.38
CA ALA A 163 -28.06 1.17 -14.65
C ALA A 163 -29.25 1.15 -15.61
N ASP A 164 -29.92 2.30 -15.76
CA ASP A 164 -30.96 2.48 -16.77
C ASP A 164 -30.26 2.58 -18.13
N GLU A 165 -30.51 1.61 -19.00
CA GLU A 165 -29.87 1.47 -20.31
C GLU A 165 -30.20 2.65 -21.25
N HIS A 166 -31.17 3.47 -20.87
CA HIS A 166 -31.58 4.64 -21.62
C HIS A 166 -30.95 5.95 -21.14
N LEU A 167 -30.06 5.92 -20.14
CA LEU A 167 -29.33 7.13 -19.73
C LEU A 167 -28.28 7.47 -20.81
N PRO A 168 -28.44 8.56 -21.58
CA PRO A 168 -27.48 8.88 -22.62
C PRO A 168 -26.16 9.32 -21.99
N LEU A 169 -25.08 8.65 -22.39
CA LEU A 169 -23.73 8.98 -21.94
C LEU A 169 -23.29 10.29 -22.61
N VAL A 170 -23.36 11.41 -21.88
CA VAL A 170 -22.91 12.70 -22.40
C VAL A 170 -21.44 12.89 -22.08
N THR A 171 -20.61 12.83 -23.12
CA THR A 171 -19.15 12.79 -22.96
C THR A 171 -18.48 14.14 -23.16
N ASN A 172 -19.23 15.12 -23.69
CA ASN A 172 -18.70 16.47 -23.87
C ASN A 172 -19.72 17.58 -23.51
N ARG A 173 -19.19 18.75 -23.14
CA ARG A 173 -19.96 19.91 -22.67
C ARG A 173 -20.86 20.54 -23.76
N ALA A 174 -20.52 20.37 -25.04
CA ALA A 174 -21.30 20.84 -26.19
C ALA A 174 -22.50 19.92 -26.50
N GLU A 175 -22.37 18.60 -26.27
CA GLU A 175 -23.48 17.64 -26.34
C GLU A 175 -24.52 17.90 -25.25
N CYS A 176 -24.10 18.32 -24.04
CA CYS A 176 -25.01 18.79 -22.99
C CYS A 176 -25.84 20.01 -23.45
N LEU A 177 -25.23 20.95 -24.16
CA LEU A 177 -25.89 22.16 -24.65
C LEU A 177 -26.87 21.85 -25.80
N MET A 178 -26.51 20.92 -26.69
CA MET A 178 -27.28 20.53 -27.88
C MET A 178 -28.51 19.68 -27.57
N MET A 179 -28.47 18.82 -26.53
CA MET A 179 -29.63 18.03 -26.08
C MET A 179 -30.66 18.85 -25.28
N GLY A 180 -30.53 20.17 -25.24
CA GLY A 180 -31.40 21.04 -24.44
C GLY A 180 -31.24 20.84 -22.93
N LEU A 181 -30.30 20.01 -22.48
CA LEU A 181 -30.05 19.71 -21.06
C LEU A 181 -29.41 20.88 -20.29
N VAL A 182 -29.18 22.02 -20.95
CA VAL A 182 -28.80 23.29 -20.32
C VAL A 182 -29.97 24.28 -20.22
N GLN A 183 -31.18 23.91 -20.65
CA GLN A 183 -32.40 24.59 -20.23
C GLN A 183 -32.77 24.03 -18.85
N ASP A 184 -32.09 24.39 -17.76
CA ASP A 184 -32.37 25.62 -17.00
C ASP A 184 -31.16 26.14 -16.20
N ALA A 185 -30.00 26.32 -16.82
CA ALA A 185 -28.93 27.10 -16.17
C ALA A 185 -29.19 28.62 -16.23
N ALA A 186 -30.31 29.07 -16.82
CA ALA A 186 -30.68 30.47 -16.97
C ALA A 186 -31.72 30.99 -15.95
N THR A 187 -32.22 30.18 -15.03
CA THR A 187 -33.09 30.68 -13.93
C THR A 187 -32.81 30.05 -12.57
N ALA A 188 -31.60 29.55 -12.32
CA ALA A 188 -31.13 29.47 -10.93
C ALA A 188 -30.56 30.84 -10.54
N SER A 189 -31.46 31.83 -10.42
CA SER A 189 -31.18 33.01 -9.61
C SER A 189 -31.07 32.53 -8.17
N THR A 190 -29.88 32.07 -7.77
CA THR A 190 -29.58 31.93 -6.35
C THR A 190 -29.30 33.32 -5.82
N THR A 191 -30.38 34.08 -5.64
CA THR A 191 -30.44 35.03 -4.53
C THR A 191 -30.26 34.19 -3.27
N VAL A 192 -29.00 34.00 -2.84
CA VAL A 192 -28.71 33.56 -1.49
C VAL A 192 -29.07 34.75 -0.59
N ARG A 193 -30.34 34.82 -0.20
CA ARG A 193 -30.73 35.54 0.98
C ARG A 193 -30.11 34.81 2.18
N SER A 194 -29.32 35.58 2.90
CA SER A 194 -28.72 35.37 4.20
C SER A 194 -29.43 34.33 5.09
N GLY A 195 -28.68 33.39 5.64
CA GLY A 195 -29.25 32.51 6.67
C GLY A 195 -28.42 31.36 7.23
N SER A 196 -27.11 31.20 6.98
CA SER A 196 -26.25 30.34 7.81
C SER A 196 -24.76 30.50 7.48
N GLY A 197 -24.13 31.49 8.13
CA GLY A 197 -22.77 31.49 8.70
C GLY A 197 -21.61 30.65 8.15
N LEU A 198 -21.48 30.37 6.86
CA LEU A 198 -20.23 29.88 6.28
C LEU A 198 -19.82 30.74 5.07
N PRO A 199 -18.58 31.27 5.01
CA PRO A 199 -18.14 32.04 3.86
C PRO A 199 -18.03 31.12 2.63
N VAL A 200 -18.65 31.55 1.53
CA VAL A 200 -18.47 30.95 0.21
C VAL A 200 -17.02 31.18 -0.22
N LEU A 201 -16.30 30.12 -0.59
CA LEU A 201 -14.98 30.22 -1.19
C LEU A 201 -15.09 31.03 -2.48
N VAL A 202 -14.52 32.23 -2.48
CA VAL A 202 -14.37 33.03 -3.69
C VAL A 202 -13.35 32.32 -4.58
N PRO A 203 -13.62 32.08 -5.88
CA PRO A 203 -12.60 31.58 -6.78
C PRO A 203 -11.45 32.59 -6.84
N LEU A 204 -10.21 32.11 -6.73
CA LEU A 204 -9.00 32.93 -6.87
C LEU A 204 -9.09 33.72 -8.19
N THR A 205 -9.42 35.01 -8.11
CA THR A 205 -9.32 35.91 -9.25
C THR A 205 -7.86 36.05 -9.65
N GLU A 206 -7.62 36.01 -10.96
CA GLU A 206 -6.35 36.25 -11.62
C GLU A 206 -5.82 37.65 -11.27
N GLU A 207 -4.99 37.78 -10.24
CA GLU A 207 -3.91 38.78 -10.15
C GLU A 207 -3.08 38.54 -8.88
N LEU A 208 -2.18 37.56 -8.93
CA LEU A 208 -1.11 37.43 -7.94
C LEU A 208 -0.10 38.59 -8.16
N PRO A 209 0.25 39.36 -7.11
CA PRO A 209 1.26 40.41 -7.19
C PRO A 209 2.59 39.87 -7.73
N ALA A 210 3.30 40.63 -8.56
CA ALA A 210 4.52 40.15 -9.22
C ALA A 210 5.59 39.63 -8.24
N HIS A 211 5.67 40.19 -7.03
CA HIS A 211 6.60 39.77 -5.98
C HIS A 211 6.19 38.46 -5.27
N ALA A 212 4.96 37.99 -5.45
CA ALA A 212 4.45 36.73 -4.90
C ALA A 212 4.48 35.59 -5.94
N ARG A 213 4.97 35.84 -7.15
CA ARG A 213 5.14 34.81 -8.19
C ARG A 213 6.50 34.15 -8.03
N LEU A 214 6.52 32.93 -7.50
CA LEU A 214 7.72 32.09 -7.48
C LEU A 214 8.13 31.77 -8.93
N THR A 215 9.38 32.05 -9.29
CA THR A 215 9.91 31.64 -10.60
C THR A 215 10.34 30.17 -10.57
N GLU A 216 10.34 29.46 -11.72
CA GLU A 216 10.75 28.04 -11.80
C GLU A 216 12.15 27.75 -11.23
N ARG A 217 12.99 28.78 -11.11
CA ARG A 217 14.32 28.72 -10.51
C ARG A 217 14.32 28.68 -8.98
N GLU A 218 13.24 29.14 -8.35
CA GLU A 218 13.13 29.33 -6.90
C GLU A 218 12.24 28.27 -6.22
N LEU A 219 11.58 27.41 -7.01
CA LEU A 219 10.89 26.24 -6.48
C LEU A 219 11.92 25.18 -6.05
N PRO A 220 11.86 24.65 -4.81
CA PRO A 220 12.64 23.48 -4.45
C PRO A 220 12.23 22.32 -5.36
N ARG A 221 13.20 21.76 -6.09
CA ARG A 221 12.96 20.56 -6.89
C ARG A 221 12.61 19.42 -5.95
N VAL A 222 11.33 19.04 -5.92
CA VAL A 222 10.89 17.75 -5.41
C VAL A 222 11.55 16.69 -6.30
N VAL A 223 12.64 16.11 -5.83
CA VAL A 223 13.10 14.82 -6.36
C VAL A 223 12.06 13.83 -5.88
N ALA A 224 11.03 13.62 -6.70
CA ALA A 224 10.08 12.55 -6.48
C ALA A 224 10.88 11.28 -6.18
N ALA A 225 10.54 10.62 -5.08
CA ALA A 225 10.98 9.26 -4.83
C ALA A 225 10.84 8.50 -6.14
N LYS A 226 11.93 7.89 -6.61
CA LYS A 226 11.93 7.08 -7.83
C LYS A 226 10.68 6.19 -7.76
N PRO A 227 9.70 6.37 -8.65
CA PRO A 227 8.48 5.59 -8.57
C PRO A 227 8.89 4.13 -8.54
N ALA A 228 8.25 3.35 -7.66
CA ALA A 228 8.20 1.91 -7.88
C ALA A 228 7.77 1.78 -9.33
N VAL A 229 8.68 1.29 -10.19
CA VAL A 229 8.35 1.08 -11.60
C VAL A 229 7.14 0.16 -11.54
N GLU A 230 5.95 0.69 -11.81
CA GLU A 230 4.80 -0.09 -12.20
C GLU A 230 5.30 -0.85 -13.41
N ARG A 231 5.82 -2.07 -13.17
CA ARG A 231 6.32 -2.91 -14.23
C ARG A 231 5.08 -3.25 -15.03
N GLU A 232 4.95 -2.57 -16.17
CA GLU A 232 3.91 -2.83 -17.14
C GLU A 232 3.79 -4.35 -17.33
N PRO A 233 2.58 -4.90 -17.35
CA PRO A 233 2.36 -6.34 -17.43
C PRO A 233 2.94 -6.87 -18.75
N GLU A 234 4.12 -7.51 -18.69
CA GLU A 234 4.78 -8.04 -19.86
C GLU A 234 4.07 -9.30 -20.36
N VAL A 235 3.59 -9.27 -21.61
CA VAL A 235 3.05 -10.46 -22.28
C VAL A 235 4.21 -11.24 -22.88
N TRP A 236 4.35 -12.51 -22.51
CA TRP A 236 5.46 -13.36 -22.93
C TRP A 236 4.96 -14.43 -23.90
N VAL A 237 5.52 -14.47 -25.10
CA VAL A 237 5.24 -15.49 -26.10
C VAL A 237 6.26 -16.61 -25.95
N TYR A 238 5.80 -17.82 -25.68
CA TYR A 238 6.69 -18.96 -25.40
C TYR A 238 6.32 -20.22 -26.20
N GLY A 239 7.34 -20.90 -26.73
CA GLY A 239 7.19 -22.25 -27.28
C GLY A 239 6.44 -22.33 -28.61
N TRP A 240 6.33 -21.21 -29.34
CA TRP A 240 5.82 -21.15 -30.71
C TRP A 240 6.96 -21.30 -31.72
N GLY A 241 6.65 -21.77 -32.93
CA GLY A 241 7.61 -21.74 -34.05
C GLY A 241 7.97 -20.31 -34.47
N VAL A 242 9.07 -20.12 -35.20
CA VAL A 242 9.61 -18.78 -35.55
C VAL A 242 8.56 -17.91 -36.26
N GLN A 243 7.93 -18.41 -37.32
CA GLN A 243 6.90 -17.68 -38.07
C GLN A 243 5.66 -17.35 -37.23
N ALA A 244 5.21 -18.28 -36.38
CA ALA A 244 4.07 -18.04 -35.50
C ALA A 244 4.40 -17.02 -34.42
N THR A 245 5.63 -17.03 -33.90
CA THR A 245 6.11 -16.06 -32.91
C THR A 245 6.13 -14.65 -33.50
N GLU A 246 6.68 -14.47 -34.69
CA GLU A 246 6.69 -13.18 -35.40
C GLU A 246 5.27 -12.67 -35.66
N GLY A 247 4.38 -13.55 -36.13
CA GLY A 247 2.97 -13.20 -36.35
C GLY A 247 2.25 -12.80 -35.06
N LEU A 248 2.45 -13.53 -33.97
CA LEU A 248 1.84 -13.22 -32.67
C LEU A 248 2.36 -11.91 -32.07
N LEU A 249 3.67 -11.66 -32.14
CA LEU A 249 4.25 -10.41 -31.66
C LEU A 249 3.68 -9.21 -32.41
N LYS A 250 3.61 -9.31 -33.75
CA LYS A 250 3.03 -8.25 -34.58
C LYS A 250 1.56 -8.02 -34.26
N LEU A 251 0.76 -9.08 -34.11
CA LEU A 251 -0.66 -8.96 -33.75
C LEU A 251 -0.87 -8.32 -32.36
N LEU A 252 -0.01 -8.65 -31.40
CA LEU A 252 -0.06 -8.07 -30.06
C LEU A 252 0.37 -6.59 -30.10
N GLU A 253 1.39 -6.26 -30.88
CA GLU A 253 1.84 -4.88 -31.10
C GLU A 253 0.77 -4.03 -31.79
N ASP A 254 0.13 -4.54 -32.84
CA ASP A 254 -1.00 -3.90 -33.53
C ASP A 254 -2.19 -3.66 -32.57
N ALA A 255 -2.35 -4.54 -31.57
CA ALA A 255 -3.34 -4.39 -30.49
C ALA A 255 -2.86 -3.48 -29.34
N GLY A 256 -1.70 -2.85 -29.45
CA GLY A 256 -1.12 -1.96 -28.44
C GLY A 256 -0.58 -2.68 -27.19
N LEU A 257 -0.36 -3.99 -27.28
CA LEU A 257 0.14 -4.81 -26.18
C LEU A 257 1.64 -5.05 -26.33
N ARG A 258 2.41 -4.68 -25.31
CA ARG A 258 3.86 -4.95 -25.29
C ARG A 258 4.11 -6.43 -25.00
N ALA A 259 4.59 -7.13 -26.03
CA ALA A 259 4.92 -8.54 -25.94
C ALA A 259 6.39 -8.81 -26.28
N ARG A 260 6.95 -9.87 -25.69
CA ARG A 260 8.31 -10.33 -26.02
C ARG A 260 8.39 -11.86 -26.06
N VAL A 261 9.38 -12.37 -26.78
CA VAL A 261 9.68 -13.81 -26.75
C VAL A 261 10.32 -14.16 -25.42
N ALA A 262 9.82 -15.22 -24.79
CA ALA A 262 10.40 -15.78 -23.57
C ALA A 262 11.08 -17.12 -23.87
N ARG A 263 12.15 -17.41 -23.13
CA ARG A 263 12.82 -18.72 -23.11
C ARG A 263 12.24 -19.58 -21.98
N THR A 264 12.51 -20.88 -22.02
CA THR A 264 12.04 -21.82 -20.99
C THR A 264 12.45 -21.41 -19.58
N GLN A 265 13.66 -20.87 -19.42
CA GLN A 265 14.17 -20.36 -18.14
C GLN A 265 13.42 -19.11 -17.66
N ASP A 266 13.00 -18.25 -18.59
CA ASP A 266 12.26 -17.03 -18.26
C ASP A 266 10.89 -17.44 -17.74
N VAL A 267 10.17 -18.29 -18.47
CA VAL A 267 8.84 -18.79 -18.07
C VAL A 267 8.87 -19.48 -16.70
N ARG A 268 9.93 -20.21 -16.38
CA ARG A 268 10.11 -20.81 -15.04
C ARG A 268 10.33 -19.77 -13.93
N ALA A 269 10.95 -18.64 -14.25
CA ALA A 269 11.21 -17.52 -13.34
C ALA A 269 10.11 -16.44 -13.41
N ALA A 270 9.04 -16.68 -14.16
CA ALA A 270 7.98 -15.70 -14.38
C ALA A 270 7.23 -15.38 -13.08
N SER A 271 6.83 -14.12 -12.96
CA SER A 271 6.08 -13.64 -11.80
C SER A 271 4.57 -13.91 -11.95
N PRO A 272 3.78 -13.87 -10.87
CA PRO A 272 2.31 -13.98 -10.92
C PRO A 272 1.58 -12.89 -11.71
N HIS A 273 2.30 -11.85 -12.14
CA HIS A 273 1.78 -10.71 -12.88
C HIS A 273 2.11 -10.81 -14.38
N THR A 274 2.94 -11.79 -14.76
CA THR A 274 3.35 -12.05 -16.13
C THR A 274 2.32 -12.94 -16.82
N VAL A 275 1.87 -12.54 -18.01
CA VAL A 275 0.98 -13.36 -18.84
C VAL A 275 1.81 -14.12 -19.86
N VAL A 276 1.78 -15.45 -19.84
CA VAL A 276 2.53 -16.30 -20.77
C VAL A 276 1.55 -16.91 -21.77
N LEU A 277 1.70 -16.54 -23.04
CA LEU A 277 0.98 -17.10 -24.18
C LEU A 277 1.80 -18.22 -24.81
N ALA A 278 1.29 -19.45 -24.75
CA ALA A 278 2.02 -20.63 -25.22
C ALA A 278 1.10 -21.75 -25.76
N PRO A 279 1.59 -22.63 -26.64
CA PRO A 279 0.87 -23.85 -26.98
C PRO A 279 0.80 -24.80 -25.78
N VAL A 280 -0.30 -25.55 -25.66
CA VAL A 280 -0.50 -26.53 -24.57
C VAL A 280 0.71 -27.47 -24.43
N GLN A 281 1.17 -28.03 -25.55
CA GLN A 281 2.28 -28.98 -25.64
C GLN A 281 3.61 -28.42 -25.14
N SER A 282 3.86 -27.12 -25.37
CA SER A 282 5.11 -26.48 -24.96
C SER A 282 5.17 -26.29 -23.45
N VAL A 283 4.03 -26.07 -22.81
CA VAL A 283 3.93 -25.83 -21.36
C VAL A 283 3.95 -27.14 -20.55
N GLU A 284 3.46 -28.25 -21.10
CA GLU A 284 3.55 -29.58 -20.46
C GLU A 284 4.97 -29.95 -20.05
N SER A 285 5.94 -29.67 -20.93
CA SER A 285 7.36 -29.96 -20.68
C SER A 285 7.96 -29.15 -19.52
N VAL A 286 7.37 -27.97 -19.24
CA VAL A 286 7.86 -27.01 -18.24
C VAL A 286 7.16 -27.21 -16.89
N THR A 287 5.90 -27.66 -16.89
CA THR A 287 4.98 -27.61 -15.75
C THR A 287 5.19 -28.71 -14.70
N ARG A 288 6.18 -29.61 -14.85
CA ARG A 288 6.49 -30.65 -13.85
C ARG A 288 6.79 -30.13 -12.42
N ARG A 289 6.92 -28.80 -12.22
CA ARG A 289 7.18 -28.16 -10.91
C ARG A 289 6.27 -26.96 -10.59
N GLY A 290 5.17 -26.76 -11.32
CA GLY A 290 4.21 -25.68 -11.10
C GLY A 290 4.73 -24.30 -11.55
N LEU A 291 4.02 -23.65 -12.48
CA LEU A 291 4.35 -22.31 -12.96
C LEU A 291 3.57 -21.26 -12.17
N GLN A 292 4.24 -20.15 -11.85
CA GLN A 292 3.63 -19.04 -11.10
C GLN A 292 2.97 -17.99 -12.01
N ALA A 293 3.22 -18.04 -13.32
CA ALA A 293 2.67 -17.10 -14.29
C ALA A 293 1.18 -17.31 -14.58
N ARG A 294 0.54 -16.29 -15.14
CA ARG A 294 -0.82 -16.41 -15.70
C ARG A 294 -0.71 -17.05 -17.08
N LEU A 295 -1.17 -18.29 -17.20
CA LEU A 295 -1.06 -19.06 -18.43
C LEU A 295 -2.27 -18.83 -19.33
N LEU A 296 -2.04 -18.33 -20.54
CA LEU A 296 -3.02 -18.31 -21.63
C LEU A 296 -2.57 -19.34 -22.67
N LEU A 297 -3.25 -20.48 -22.74
CA LEU A 297 -2.82 -21.59 -23.58
C LEU A 297 -3.62 -21.66 -24.88
N ALA A 298 -2.97 -22.00 -25.97
CA ALA A 298 -3.63 -22.17 -27.26
C ALA A 298 -3.41 -23.58 -27.81
N GLY A 299 -4.43 -24.12 -28.47
CA GLY A 299 -4.38 -25.49 -28.98
C GLY A 299 -5.61 -25.88 -29.79
N ARG A 300 -5.77 -27.17 -30.06
CA ARG A 300 -6.99 -27.74 -30.65
C ARG A 300 -8.07 -27.82 -29.58
N ALA A 301 -9.34 -27.71 -29.95
CA ALA A 301 -10.46 -27.78 -28.98
C ALA A 301 -10.39 -29.00 -28.03
N ARG A 302 -9.94 -30.16 -28.52
CA ARG A 302 -9.77 -31.37 -27.69
C ARG A 302 -8.69 -31.25 -26.60
N GLU A 303 -7.77 -30.29 -26.70
CA GLU A 303 -6.68 -30.04 -25.76
C GLU A 303 -7.10 -29.06 -24.65
N GLU A 304 -8.34 -28.56 -24.66
CA GLU A 304 -8.84 -27.59 -23.69
C GLU A 304 -8.85 -28.14 -22.26
N ALA A 305 -9.40 -29.35 -22.05
CA ALA A 305 -9.41 -30.00 -20.73
C ALA A 305 -7.98 -30.17 -20.17
N GLN A 306 -7.02 -30.44 -21.05
CA GLN A 306 -5.62 -30.56 -20.70
C GLN A 306 -4.99 -29.21 -20.34
N ALA A 307 -5.36 -28.13 -21.05
CA ALA A 307 -4.91 -26.79 -20.73
C ALA A 307 -5.33 -26.37 -19.31
N TRP A 308 -6.59 -26.64 -18.93
CA TRP A 308 -7.08 -26.35 -17.59
C TRP A 308 -6.37 -27.19 -16.51
N ALA A 309 -6.09 -28.47 -16.79
CA ALA A 309 -5.32 -29.33 -15.89
C ALA A 309 -3.88 -28.82 -15.65
N LEU A 310 -3.31 -28.07 -16.59
CA LEU A 310 -1.99 -27.42 -16.47
C LEU A 310 -2.05 -26.07 -15.74
N GLY A 311 -3.22 -25.63 -15.30
CA GLY A 311 -3.42 -24.35 -14.62
C GLY A 311 -3.56 -23.15 -15.56
N ALA A 312 -4.01 -23.37 -16.81
CA ALA A 312 -4.40 -22.27 -17.69
C ALA A 312 -5.48 -21.40 -17.02
N ARG A 313 -5.40 -20.08 -17.23
CA ARG A 313 -6.47 -19.14 -16.88
C ARG A 313 -7.36 -18.78 -18.06
N GLY A 314 -6.92 -19.10 -19.26
CA GLY A 314 -7.69 -18.99 -20.49
C GLY A 314 -7.18 -19.99 -21.52
N PHE A 315 -8.06 -20.40 -22.42
CA PHE A 315 -7.76 -21.29 -23.52
C PHE A 315 -8.24 -20.70 -24.85
N LEU A 316 -7.41 -20.77 -25.88
CA LEU A 316 -7.74 -20.31 -27.23
C LEU A 316 -7.70 -21.50 -28.20
N SER A 317 -8.88 -21.91 -28.68
CA SER A 317 -8.99 -22.92 -29.73
C SER A 317 -8.68 -22.32 -31.10
N GLY A 318 -7.87 -23.02 -31.91
CA GLY A 318 -7.55 -22.58 -33.28
C GLY A 318 -8.74 -22.64 -34.26
N PRO A 319 -8.72 -21.86 -35.37
CA PRO A 319 -7.68 -20.88 -35.74
C PRO A 319 -7.73 -19.62 -34.87
N LEU A 320 -6.55 -19.12 -34.46
CA LEU A 320 -6.41 -17.96 -33.59
C LEU A 320 -6.86 -16.69 -34.33
N ARG A 321 -8.01 -16.14 -33.92
CA ARG A 321 -8.47 -14.84 -34.42
C ARG A 321 -7.82 -13.73 -33.60
N ALA A 322 -7.42 -12.65 -34.28
CA ALA A 322 -6.69 -11.53 -33.66
C ALA A 322 -7.51 -10.79 -32.59
N ASP A 323 -8.81 -10.65 -32.82
CA ASP A 323 -9.76 -10.05 -31.88
C ASP A 323 -9.86 -10.87 -30.59
N LEU A 324 -10.07 -12.18 -30.70
CA LEU A 324 -10.17 -13.07 -29.53
C LEU A 324 -8.85 -13.18 -28.76
N LEU A 325 -7.72 -13.21 -29.47
CA LEU A 325 -6.39 -13.24 -28.85
C LEU A 325 -6.13 -11.97 -28.03
N SER A 326 -6.36 -10.79 -28.62
CA SER A 326 -6.08 -9.50 -27.96
C SER A 326 -7.00 -9.28 -26.76
N GLN A 327 -8.28 -9.65 -26.87
CA GLN A 327 -9.23 -9.59 -25.75
C GLN A 327 -8.80 -10.52 -24.61
N ALA A 328 -8.51 -11.79 -24.91
CA ALA A 328 -8.12 -12.76 -23.89
C ALA A 328 -6.82 -12.36 -23.17
N VAL A 329 -5.85 -11.80 -23.89
CA VAL A 329 -4.62 -11.28 -23.27
C VAL A 329 -4.91 -10.08 -22.38
N ARG A 330 -5.74 -9.13 -22.81
CA ARG A 330 -6.13 -7.94 -22.01
C ARG A 330 -6.86 -8.33 -20.72
N GLU A 331 -7.78 -9.28 -20.78
CA GLU A 331 -8.47 -9.80 -19.60
C GLU A 331 -7.48 -10.38 -18.59
N GLN A 332 -6.50 -11.17 -19.06
CA GLN A 332 -5.47 -11.74 -18.18
C GLN A 332 -4.48 -10.71 -17.65
N VAL A 333 -4.25 -9.63 -18.39
CA VAL A 333 -3.40 -8.50 -17.96
C VAL A 333 -4.10 -7.66 -16.89
N LEU A 334 -5.39 -7.34 -17.08
CA LEU A 334 -6.18 -6.48 -16.19
C LEU A 334 -6.72 -7.20 -14.95
N ALA A 335 -6.79 -8.53 -14.97
CA ALA A 335 -7.24 -9.30 -13.81
C ALA A 335 -6.39 -8.99 -12.56
N ARG A 336 -7.03 -8.73 -11.41
CA ARG A 336 -6.31 -8.58 -10.14
C ARG A 336 -5.57 -9.88 -9.79
N PRO A 337 -4.37 -9.82 -9.18
CA PRO A 337 -3.69 -11.03 -8.74
C PRO A 337 -4.58 -11.76 -7.74
N VAL A 338 -5.01 -12.97 -8.10
CA VAL A 338 -5.68 -13.89 -7.18
C VAL A 338 -4.60 -14.46 -6.27
N GLU A 339 -4.74 -14.27 -4.95
CA GLU A 339 -3.91 -14.93 -3.96
C GLU A 339 -3.94 -16.44 -4.18
N TRP A 340 -2.78 -17.02 -4.47
CA TRP A 340 -2.66 -18.46 -4.57
C TRP A 340 -2.83 -19.05 -3.17
N ARG A 341 -3.94 -19.73 -2.90
CA ARG A 341 -3.92 -20.80 -1.90
C ARG A 341 -3.30 -22.01 -2.59
N LYS A 342 -2.12 -22.42 -2.15
CA LYS A 342 -1.57 -23.74 -2.48
C LYS A 342 -2.54 -24.80 -1.92
N ALA A 343 -3.22 -25.53 -2.79
CA ALA A 343 -3.66 -26.90 -2.51
C ALA A 343 -2.58 -27.82 -3.12
N GLY A 344 -2.07 -28.85 -2.45
CA GLY A 344 -2.76 -29.74 -1.51
C GLY A 344 -3.17 -30.96 -2.30
#